data_AF-A0A497JSA9-F1
#
_entry.id   AF-A0A497JSA9-F1
#
_cell.length_a   1.000
_cell.length_b   1.000
_cell.length_c   1.000
_cell.angle_alpha   90.00
_cell.angle_beta   90.00
_cell.angle_gamma   90.00
#
_symmetry.space_group_name_H-M   'P 1'
#
loop_
_entity.id
_entity.type
_entity.pdbx_description
1 polymer ?
#
loop_
_entity_poly.entity_id
_entity_poly.type
_entity_poly.pdbx_seq_one_letter_code
_entity_poly.pdbx_strand_id
1 'polypeptide(L)' 'MAGFKINIFYVIASVCSLLLVIYIWLIFLPLYEGTVAYEYVRNMAFVLTILLLASAGIQIFLSVKKISKDEKIFA' A
#
# COMPACT_ATOMS: atom_id res chain seq x y z
N MET A 1 -22.30 -18.79 -8.49
CA MET A 1 -21.71 -17.96 -7.42
C MET A 1 -20.24 -17.73 -7.72
N ALA A 2 -19.87 -16.54 -8.17
CA ALA A 2 -18.48 -16.20 -8.43
C ALA A 2 -17.75 -16.01 -7.10
N GLY A 3 -17.06 -17.04 -6.63
CA GLY A 3 -16.23 -16.97 -5.43
C GLY A 3 -14.99 -16.12 -5.72
N PHE A 4 -15.05 -14.83 -5.39
CA PHE A 4 -13.87 -13.98 -5.33
C PHE A 4 -12.98 -14.49 -4.18
N LYS A 5 -11.97 -15.31 -4.49
CA LYS A 5 -10.88 -15.62 -3.56
C LYS A 5 -9.98 -14.39 -3.45
N ILE A 6 -10.39 -13.43 -2.62
CA ILE A 6 -9.56 -12.28 -2.27
C ILE A 6 -8.41 -12.81 -1.41
N ASN A 7 -7.17 -12.57 -1.84
CA ASN A 7 -6.01 -13.04 -1.12
C ASN A 7 -5.77 -12.13 0.10
N ILE A 8 -6.32 -12.52 1.26
CA ILE A 8 -6.36 -11.71 2.50
C ILE A 8 -4.98 -11.16 2.91
N PHE A 9 -3.90 -11.88 2.60
CA PHE A 9 -2.52 -11.45 2.84
C PHE A 9 -2.18 -10.13 2.13
N TYR A 10 -2.61 -9.96 0.87
CA TYR A 10 -2.36 -8.73 0.12
C TYR A 10 -3.21 -7.57 0.61
N VAL A 11 -4.44 -7.86 1.06
CA VAL A 11 -5.33 -6.84 1.64
C VAL A 11 -4.75 -6.29 2.94
N ILE A 12 -4.31 -7.17 3.86
CA ILE A 12 -3.68 -6.76 5.12
C ILE A 12 -2.40 -5.97 4.88
N ALA A 13 -1.57 -6.38 3.92
CA ALA A 13 -0.33 -5.68 3.62
C ALA A 13 -0.58 -4.29 2.96
N SER A 14 -1.64 -4.17 2.16
CA SER A 14 -2.07 -2.88 1.60
C SER A 14 -2.60 -1.94 2.68
N VAL A 15 -3.42 -2.45 3.62
CA VAL A 15 -3.90 -1.69 4.79
C VAL A 15 -2.73 -1.24 5.67
N CYS A 16 -1.75 -2.12 5.90
CA CYS A 16 -0.54 -1.78 6.65
C CYS A 16 0.23 -0.62 5.98
N SER A 17 0.38 -0.67 4.66
CA SER A 17 1.06 0.41 3.91
C SER A 17 0.33 1.75 4.04
N LEU A 18 -0.99 1.74 3.99
CA LEU A 18 -1.84 2.93 4.20
C LEU A 18 -1.69 3.50 5.62
N LEU A 19 -1.73 2.64 6.64
CA LEU A 19 -1.53 3.06 8.03
C LEU A 19 -0.15 3.68 8.24
N LEU A 20 0.88 3.13 7.58
CA LEU A 20 2.24 3.68 7.67
C LEU A 20 2.32 5.09 7.08
N VAL A 21 1.68 5.34 5.94
CA VAL A 21 1.64 6.69 5.33
C VAL A 21 0.96 7.69 6.27
N ILE A 22 -0.17 7.30 6.87
CA ILE A 22 -0.89 8.14 7.83
C ILE A 22 -0.03 8.45 9.05
N TYR A 23 0.67 7.43 9.59
CA TYR A 23 1.57 7.61 10.72
C TYR A 23 2.72 8.56 10.41
N ILE A 24 3.34 8.40 9.23
CA ILE A 24 4.45 9.25 8.80
C ILE A 24 4.01 10.71 8.72
N TRP A 25 2.82 10.98 8.17
CA TRP A 25 2.33 12.35 8.00
C TRP A 25 1.78 12.99 9.27
N LEU A 26 0.98 12.26 10.06
CA LEU A 26 0.27 12.86 11.20
C LEU A 26 1.05 12.82 12.52
N ILE A 27 2.03 11.91 12.64
CA ILE A 27 2.77 11.72 13.89
C ILE A 27 4.24 12.00 13.66
N PHE A 28 4.85 11.35 12.67
CA PHE A 28 6.28 11.46 12.45
C PHE A 28 6.70 12.85 11.95
N LEU A 29 5.99 13.41 10.96
CA LEU A 29 6.30 14.72 10.40
C LEU A 29 6.20 15.89 11.41
N PRO A 30 5.10 16.05 12.19
CA PRO A 30 5.01 17.12 13.17
C PRO A 30 6.00 16.98 14.33
N LEU A 31 6.51 15.77 14.59
CA LEU A 31 7.56 15.52 15.58
C LEU A 31 8.87 16.26 15.26
N TYR A 32 9.10 16.59 13.98
CA TYR A 32 10.28 17.33 13.53
C TYR A 32 9.99 18.81 13.24
N GLU A 33 8.75 19.28 13.41
CA GLU A 33 8.41 20.69 13.22
C GLU A 33 9.24 21.56 14.17
N GLY A 34 9.94 22.56 13.60
CA GLY A 34 10.86 23.43 14.34
C GLY A 34 12.32 22.95 14.38
N THR A 35 12.63 21.79 13.81
CA THR A 35 14.01 21.32 13.66
C THR A 35 14.57 21.60 12.26
N VAL A 36 15.89 21.79 12.15
CA VAL A 36 16.57 21.95 10.84
C VAL A 36 16.46 20.71 9.95
N ALA A 37 16.15 19.55 10.54
CA ALA A 37 15.97 18.29 9.82
C ALA A 37 14.59 18.17 9.15
N TYR A 38 13.64 19.07 9.45
CA TYR A 38 12.27 18.98 8.98
C TYR A 38 12.16 18.88 7.44
N GLU A 39 12.88 19.70 6.69
CA GLU A 39 12.85 19.66 5.23
C GLU A 39 13.36 18.33 4.68
N TYR A 40 14.44 17.80 5.26
CA TYR A 40 15.02 16.53 4.86
C TYR A 40 14.07 15.36 5.15
N VAL A 41 13.50 15.34 6.36
CA VAL A 41 12.53 14.32 6.80
C VAL A 41 11.26 14.38 5.95
N ARG A 42 10.78 15.59 5.61
CA ARG A 42 9.63 15.79 4.72
C ARG A 42 9.89 15.25 3.32
N ASN A 43 11.07 15.50 2.76
CA ASN A 43 11.40 14.98 1.43
C ASN A 43 11.50 13.44 1.44
N MET A 44 12.09 12.86 2.50
CA MET A 44 12.08 11.41 2.70
C MET A 44 10.67 10.83 2.86
N ALA A 45 9.81 11.49 3.63
CA ALA A 45 8.42 11.08 3.81
C ALA A 45 7.66 11.05 2.48
N PHE A 46 7.90 12.02 1.59
CA PHE A 46 7.35 12.00 0.22
C PHE A 46 7.83 10.80 -0.58
N VAL A 47 9.14 10.53 -0.60
CA VAL A 47 9.71 9.35 -1.31
C VAL A 47 9.13 8.05 -0.78
N LEU A 48 9.05 7.90 0.55
CA LEU A 48 8.45 6.73 1.19
C LEU A 48 6.98 6.58 0.84
N THR A 49 6.21 7.68 0.83
CA THR A 49 4.80 7.69 0.47
C THR A 49 4.58 7.19 -0.95
N ILE A 50 5.39 7.65 -1.91
CA ILE A 50 5.33 7.18 -3.31
C ILE A 50 5.64 5.68 -3.40
N LEU A 51 6.67 5.23 -2.68
CA LEU A 51 7.06 3.82 -2.67
C LEU A 51 5.99 2.92 -2.05
N LEU A 52 5.36 3.38 -0.96
CA LEU A 52 4.25 2.69 -0.29
C LEU A 52 3.00 2.64 -1.18
N LEU A 53 2.69 3.73 -1.89
CA LEU A 53 1.61 3.76 -2.88
C LEU A 53 1.85 2.79 -4.03
N ALA A 54 3.09 2.73 -4.56
CA ALA A 54 3.46 1.77 -5.60
C ALA A 54 3.31 0.33 -5.09
N SER A 55 3.80 0.04 -3.88
CA SER A 55 3.67 -1.27 -3.23
C SER A 55 2.20 -1.66 -3.02
N ALA A 56 1.39 -0.77 -2.45
CA ALA A 56 -0.03 -0.98 -2.24
C ALA A 56 -0.77 -1.19 -3.57
N GLY A 57 -0.41 -0.44 -4.62
CA GLY A 57 -0.94 -0.61 -5.97
C GLY A 57 -0.64 -1.99 -6.55
N ILE A 58 0.61 -2.46 -6.45
CA ILE A 58 1.00 -3.81 -6.88
C ILE A 58 0.28 -4.88 -6.07
N GLN A 59 0.14 -4.69 -4.75
CA GLN A 59 -0.56 -5.62 -3.88
C GLN A 59 -2.04 -5.72 -4.23
N ILE A 60 -2.70 -4.60 -4.52
CA ILE A 60 -4.10 -4.55 -4.97
C ILE A 60 -4.22 -5.21 -6.36
N PHE A 61 -3.29 -4.91 -7.28
CA PHE A 61 -3.28 -5.50 -8.62
C PHE A 61 -3.12 -7.03 -8.58
N LEU A 62 -2.20 -7.55 -7.76
CA LEU A 62 -2.01 -8.99 -7.56
C LEU A 62 -3.17 -9.64 -6.78
N SER A 63 -3.79 -8.91 -5.85
CA SER A 63 -4.98 -9.37 -5.13
C SER A 63 -6.19 -9.49 -6.05
N VAL A 64 -6.29 -8.63 -7.08
CA VAL A 64 -7.25 -8.78 -8.18
C VAL A 64 -6.70 -9.77 -9.20
N LYS A 65 -6.43 -11.01 -8.75
CA LYS A 65 -6.29 -12.12 -9.68
C LYS A 65 -7.69 -12.41 -10.22
N LYS A 66 -8.04 -11.78 -11.34
CA LYS A 66 -9.20 -12.17 -12.16
C LYS A 66 -9.01 -13.67 -12.37
N ILE A 67 -9.96 -14.49 -11.91
CA ILE A 67 -10.08 -15.86 -12.41
C ILE A 67 -10.32 -15.66 -13.90
N SER A 68 -9.23 -15.63 -14.68
CA SER A 68 -9.33 -15.72 -16.12
C SER A 68 -10.01 -17.04 -16.32
N LYS A 69 -11.21 -16.94 -16.86
CA LYS A 69 -12.13 -18.01 -17.18
C LYS A 69 -11.55 -18.80 -18.35
N ASP A 70 -10.34 -19.32 -18.17
CA ASP A 70 -9.59 -20.13 -19.13
C ASP A 70 -9.58 -21.60 -18.67
N GLU A 71 -9.70 -21.84 -17.36
CA GLU A 71 -9.84 -23.18 -16.76
C GLU A 71 -11.32 -23.58 -16.59
N LYS A 72 -12.14 -23.39 -17.64
CA LYS A 72 -13.48 -23.99 -17.72
C LYS A 72 -13.80 -24.58 -19.10
N ILE A 73 -12.78 -24.77 -19.94
CA ILE A 73 -12.93 -25.42 -21.26
C ILE A 73 -12.44 -26.88 -21.24
N PHE A 74 -11.73 -27.31 -20.19
CA PHE A 74 -11.15 -28.66 -20.11
C PHE A 74 -11.55 -29.48 -18.88
N ALA A 75 -12.67 -29.14 -18.22
CA ALA A 75 -13.23 -29.93 -17.11
C ALA A 75 -14.63 -30.43 -17.46
#